data_AF-A0A9E1T686-F1
#
_entry.id   AF-A0A9E1T686-F1
#
_cell.length_a   1.000
_cell.length_b   1.000
_cell.length_c   1.000
_cell.angle_alpha   90.00
_cell.angle_beta   90.00
_cell.angle_gamma   90.00
#
_symmetry.space_group_name_H-M   'P 1'
#
loop_
_entity.id
_entity.type
_entity.pdbx_description
1 polymer ?
#
loop_
_entity_poly.entity_id
_entity_poly.type
_entity_poly.pdbx_seq_one_letter_code
_entity_poly.pdbx_strand_id
1 'polypeptide(L)'
;MWAELIELGGNEIIEDIILEHALKVELRKKGITIEVADTQYEENLLVSLTEIDAATVETILFTKGIGPIRKSKLAWRNAALRKLVGPIDMSDKEIQRMYTVVHGPKYSIQLLVVTTLQEATNAKERIQNGEFFATVALELSIDPSAIHGGIVDPISLADPAWPAPIRETLSRLQPNEVSVPIFTGNRWVIVTTDGTIFQPSVSYSEAKVEMRRLALLSQERFKMAQIANSLLENAEVKIFDKQLQRLRPNRQTP
;
A
#
# COMPACT_ATOMS: atom_id res chain seq x y z
N MET A 1 16.53 7.80 -28.37
CA MET A 1 16.38 8.30 -26.99
C MET A 1 14.93 8.53 -26.57
N TRP A 2 14.08 9.21 -27.37
CA TRP A 2 12.68 9.47 -26.99
C TRP A 2 11.84 8.18 -26.80
N ALA A 3 11.99 7.20 -27.68
CA ALA A 3 11.26 5.94 -27.62
C ALA A 3 11.63 5.12 -26.37
N GLU A 4 12.92 5.08 -26.05
CA GLU A 4 13.50 4.36 -24.92
C GLU A 4 13.06 4.99 -23.59
N LEU A 5 12.94 6.32 -23.54
CA LEU A 5 12.37 7.02 -22.37
C LEU A 5 10.87 6.71 -22.19
N ILE A 6 10.11 6.57 -23.29
CA ILE A 6 8.71 6.16 -23.26
C ILE A 6 8.57 4.71 -22.76
N GLU A 7 9.43 3.81 -23.21
CA GLU A 7 9.44 2.41 -22.74
C GLU A 7 9.77 2.32 -21.25
N LEU A 8 10.68 3.15 -20.75
CA LEU A 8 11.08 3.15 -19.34
C LEU A 8 10.02 3.72 -18.39
N GLY A 9 9.30 4.79 -18.78
CA GLY A 9 8.41 5.49 -17.84
C GLY A 9 7.15 6.12 -18.46
N GLY A 10 6.91 5.93 -19.75
CA GLY A 10 5.82 6.59 -20.47
C GLY A 10 4.44 6.29 -19.90
N ASN A 11 4.18 5.04 -19.48
CA ASN A 11 2.86 4.66 -18.94
C ASN A 11 2.52 5.43 -17.65
N GLU A 12 3.46 5.45 -16.69
CA GLU A 12 3.28 6.17 -15.42
C GLU A 12 3.07 7.68 -15.64
N ILE A 13 3.85 8.27 -16.55
CA ILE A 13 3.75 9.70 -16.87
C ILE A 13 2.42 10.04 -17.55
N ILE A 14 1.91 9.18 -18.45
CA ILE A 14 0.59 9.38 -19.05
C ILE A 14 -0.49 9.35 -17.98
N GLU A 15 -0.48 8.38 -17.07
CA GLU A 15 -1.50 8.28 -16.02
C GLU A 15 -1.49 9.51 -15.11
N ASP A 16 -0.30 9.99 -14.73
CA ASP A 16 -0.13 11.25 -14.00
C ASP A 16 -0.76 12.44 -14.75
N ILE A 17 -0.55 12.56 -16.06
CA ILE A 17 -1.09 13.65 -16.89
C ILE A 17 -2.61 13.55 -17.02
N ILE A 18 -3.13 12.35 -17.26
CA ILE A 18 -4.58 12.11 -17.39
C ILE A 18 -5.27 12.45 -16.07
N LEU A 19 -4.73 11.96 -14.95
CA LEU A 19 -5.27 12.25 -13.62
C LEU A 19 -5.23 13.76 -13.34
N GLU A 20 -4.11 14.43 -13.63
CA GLU A 20 -4.01 15.89 -13.46
C GLU A 20 -5.05 16.64 -14.29
N HIS A 21 -5.29 16.23 -15.54
CA HIS A 21 -6.31 16.82 -16.39
C HIS A 21 -7.73 16.59 -15.84
N ALA A 22 -8.06 15.35 -15.46
CA ALA A 22 -9.36 14.99 -14.90
C ALA A 22 -9.63 15.77 -13.60
N LEU A 23 -8.61 15.91 -12.74
CA LEU A 23 -8.69 16.73 -11.53
C LEU A 23 -8.98 18.20 -11.86
N LYS A 24 -8.29 18.81 -12.83
CA LYS A 24 -8.56 20.20 -13.24
C LYS A 24 -10.00 20.39 -13.73
N VAL A 25 -10.53 19.43 -14.48
CA VAL A 25 -11.93 19.45 -14.95
C VAL A 25 -12.88 19.37 -13.77
N GLU A 26 -12.66 18.43 -12.86
CA GLU A 26 -13.54 18.21 -11.71
C GLU A 26 -13.53 19.37 -10.71
N LEU A 27 -12.35 19.91 -10.42
CA LEU A 27 -12.18 21.09 -9.58
C LEU A 27 -12.91 22.31 -10.15
N ARG A 28 -12.82 22.54 -11.48
CA ARG A 28 -13.57 23.61 -12.16
C ARG A 28 -15.08 23.43 -12.04
N LYS A 29 -15.58 22.20 -12.23
CA LYS A 29 -17.01 21.90 -12.08
C LYS A 29 -17.51 22.20 -10.67
N LYS A 30 -16.70 21.93 -9.65
CA LYS A 30 -17.03 22.17 -8.24
C LYS A 30 -16.66 23.58 -7.73
N GLY A 31 -16.05 24.42 -8.56
CA GLY A 31 -15.60 25.75 -8.16
C GLY A 31 -14.49 25.74 -7.09
N ILE A 32 -13.68 24.68 -7.04
CA ILE A 32 -12.60 24.52 -6.04
C ILE A 32 -11.28 24.98 -6.65
N THR A 33 -10.54 25.81 -5.92
CA THR A 33 -9.18 26.25 -6.27
C THR A 33 -8.15 25.61 -5.34
N ILE A 34 -6.97 25.29 -5.87
CA ILE A 34 -5.83 24.77 -5.08
C ILE A 34 -4.88 25.93 -4.82
N GLU A 35 -4.61 26.18 -3.54
CA GLU A 35 -3.72 27.24 -3.08
C GLU A 35 -2.32 26.69 -2.80
N VAL A 36 -1.34 27.58 -2.70
CA VAL A 36 0.05 27.21 -2.34
C VAL A 36 0.10 26.52 -0.98
N ALA A 37 -0.75 26.96 -0.04
CA ALA A 37 -0.86 26.36 1.29
C ALA A 37 -1.31 24.89 1.23
N ASP A 38 -2.21 24.53 0.31
CA ASP A 38 -2.67 23.14 0.13
C ASP A 38 -1.51 22.25 -0.34
N THR A 39 -0.70 22.73 -1.29
CA THR A 39 0.47 21.97 -1.77
C THR A 39 1.57 21.85 -0.71
N GLN A 40 1.79 22.91 0.07
CA GLN A 40 2.79 22.88 1.15
C GLN A 40 2.37 21.91 2.27
N TYR A 41 1.07 21.82 2.54
CA TYR A 41 0.54 20.84 3.49
C TYR A 41 0.89 19.40 3.08
N GLU A 42 0.72 19.04 1.80
CA GLU A 42 1.07 17.69 1.32
C GLU A 42 2.56 17.38 1.44
N GLU A 43 3.42 18.35 1.12
CA GLU A 43 4.87 18.18 1.25
C GLU A 43 5.28 17.98 2.71
N ASN A 44 4.72 18.78 3.62
CA ASN A 44 4.99 18.66 5.05
C ASN A 44 4.42 17.36 5.63
N LEU A 45 3.23 16.96 5.18
CA LEU A 45 2.60 15.72 5.61
C LEU A 45 3.47 14.50 5.24
N LEU A 46 4.02 14.47 4.03
CA LEU A 46 4.91 13.39 3.60
C LEU A 46 6.11 13.23 4.54
N VAL A 47 6.78 14.33 4.89
CA VAL A 47 7.91 14.32 5.82
C VAL A 47 7.44 13.90 7.23
N SER A 48 6.32 14.43 7.71
CA SER A 48 5.81 14.13 9.07
C SER A 48 5.37 12.66 9.26
N LEU A 49 5.06 11.96 8.17
CA LEU A 49 4.67 10.55 8.18
C LEU A 49 5.88 9.60 8.18
N THR A 50 7.07 10.13 7.93
CA THR A 50 8.32 9.37 7.95
C THR A 50 9.14 9.79 9.16
N GLU A 51 9.86 8.86 9.78
CA GLU A 51 10.89 9.20 10.78
C GLU A 51 12.20 9.69 10.12
N ILE A 52 12.09 10.21 8.90
CA ILE A 52 13.19 10.54 8.00
C ILE A 52 13.20 12.05 7.77
N ASP A 53 14.38 12.66 7.73
CA ASP A 53 14.53 14.08 7.45
C ASP A 53 14.15 14.44 6.00
N ALA A 54 13.82 15.71 5.77
CA ALA A 54 13.35 16.18 4.47
C ALA A 54 14.37 15.97 3.32
N ALA A 55 15.67 16.04 3.59
CA ALA A 55 16.70 15.87 2.56
C ALA A 55 16.84 14.40 2.15
N THR A 56 16.73 13.48 3.11
CA THR A 56 16.70 12.05 2.81
C THR A 56 15.42 11.67 2.05
N VAL A 57 14.25 12.21 2.42
CA VAL A 57 13.01 12.04 1.65
C VAL A 57 13.18 12.52 0.20
N GLU A 58 13.80 13.69 0.00
CA GLU A 58 14.07 14.23 -1.33
C GLU A 58 15.00 13.31 -2.15
N THR A 59 16.03 12.76 -1.53
CA THR A 59 16.93 11.78 -2.17
C THR A 59 16.19 10.51 -2.58
N ILE A 60 15.31 9.99 -1.72
CA ILE A 60 14.48 8.81 -2.02
C ILE A 60 13.52 9.11 -3.19
N LEU A 61 12.89 10.28 -3.21
CA LEU A 61 12.02 10.67 -4.33
C LEU A 61 12.81 10.77 -5.64
N PHE A 62 13.98 11.41 -5.60
CA PHE A 62 14.83 11.56 -6.76
C PHE A 62 15.29 10.22 -7.34
N THR A 63 15.73 9.29 -6.48
CA THR A 63 16.12 7.93 -6.90
C THR A 63 14.96 7.11 -7.48
N LYS A 64 13.72 7.41 -7.08
CA LYS A 64 12.49 6.87 -7.69
C LYS A 64 12.04 7.61 -8.96
N GLY A 65 12.86 8.51 -9.51
CA GLY A 65 12.51 9.27 -10.71
C GLY A 65 11.51 10.41 -10.47
N ILE A 66 11.31 10.81 -9.21
CA ILE A 66 10.44 11.93 -8.80
C ILE A 66 11.34 13.14 -8.49
N GLY A 67 11.81 13.80 -9.55
CA GLY A 67 12.53 15.07 -9.45
C GLY A 67 11.62 16.27 -9.16
N PRO A 68 12.18 17.51 -9.05
CA PRO A 68 11.45 18.70 -8.60
C PRO A 68 10.14 18.99 -9.34
N ILE A 69 10.13 18.80 -10.67
CA ILE A 69 8.93 19.02 -11.50
C ILE A 69 7.84 17.99 -11.17
N ARG A 70 8.21 16.70 -11.08
CA ARG A 70 7.25 15.64 -10.76
C ARG A 70 6.78 15.74 -9.31
N LYS A 71 7.66 16.11 -8.38
CA LYS A 71 7.33 16.37 -6.98
C LYS A 71 6.28 17.47 -6.84
N SER A 72 6.48 18.61 -7.49
CA SER A 72 5.50 19.72 -7.46
C SER A 72 4.14 19.30 -8.02
N LYS A 73 4.12 18.57 -9.14
CA LYS A 73 2.87 18.04 -9.70
C LYS A 73 2.22 16.99 -8.81
N LEU A 74 3.01 16.13 -8.17
CA LEU A 74 2.52 15.12 -7.22
C LEU A 74 1.86 15.79 -6.01
N ALA A 75 2.52 16.79 -5.42
CA ALA A 75 1.96 17.59 -4.33
C ALA A 75 0.65 18.25 -4.75
N TRP A 76 0.58 18.83 -5.95
CA TRP A 76 -0.65 19.41 -6.49
C TRP A 76 -1.77 18.38 -6.66
N ARG A 77 -1.48 17.19 -7.23
CA ARG A 77 -2.49 16.12 -7.39
C ARG A 77 -3.01 15.63 -6.05
N ASN A 78 -2.13 15.44 -5.06
CA ASN A 78 -2.52 15.03 -3.71
C ASN A 78 -3.39 16.10 -3.02
N ALA A 79 -3.00 17.37 -3.12
CA ALA A 79 -3.77 18.49 -2.59
C ALA A 79 -5.16 18.56 -3.23
N ALA A 80 -5.23 18.42 -4.56
CA ALA A 80 -6.49 18.38 -5.30
C ALA A 80 -7.39 17.23 -4.86
N LEU A 81 -6.85 16.01 -4.75
CA LEU A 81 -7.59 14.85 -4.30
C LEU A 81 -8.10 15.03 -2.86
N ARG A 82 -7.26 15.51 -1.93
CA ARG A 82 -7.68 15.73 -0.53
C ARG A 82 -8.78 16.78 -0.44
N LYS A 83 -8.67 17.88 -1.19
CA LYS A 83 -9.70 18.93 -1.23
C LYS A 83 -11.02 18.43 -1.83
N LEU A 84 -10.96 17.50 -2.80
CA LEU A 84 -12.15 16.84 -3.35
C LEU A 84 -12.80 15.84 -2.39
N VAL A 85 -12.01 15.20 -1.51
CA VAL A 85 -12.54 14.36 -0.43
C VAL A 85 -13.31 15.22 0.57
N GLY A 86 -12.79 16.40 0.91
CA GLY A 86 -13.43 17.31 1.86
C GLY A 86 -13.40 16.77 3.30
N PRO A 87 -14.18 17.40 4.22
CA PRO A 87 -14.20 16.99 5.62
C PRO A 87 -14.77 15.58 5.77
N ILE A 88 -14.15 14.82 6.67
CA ILE A 88 -14.54 13.45 7.00
C ILE A 88 -15.07 13.43 8.42
N ASP A 89 -16.32 12.98 8.56
CA ASP A 89 -16.87 12.63 9.87
C ASP A 89 -16.31 11.29 10.31
N MET A 90 -15.53 11.33 11.40
CA MET A 90 -14.94 10.15 12.01
C MET A 90 -15.85 9.61 13.11
N SER A 91 -16.22 8.34 13.01
CA SER A 91 -16.91 7.62 14.06
C SER A 91 -15.94 7.10 15.12
N ASP A 92 -16.38 6.99 16.38
CA ASP A 92 -15.56 6.38 17.44
C ASP A 92 -15.16 4.92 17.10
N LYS A 93 -15.97 4.20 16.31
CA LYS A 93 -15.66 2.84 15.85
C LYS A 93 -14.42 2.79 14.96
N GLU A 94 -14.21 3.78 14.10
CA GLU A 94 -13.04 3.85 13.22
C GLU A 94 -11.77 4.18 14.00
N ILE A 95 -11.88 5.05 15.01
CA ILE A 95 -10.77 5.37 15.93
C ILE A 95 -10.38 4.12 16.72
N GLN A 96 -11.37 3.39 17.24
CA GLN A 96 -11.13 2.13 17.95
C GLN A 96 -10.52 1.07 17.04
N ARG A 97 -10.97 0.96 15.79
CA ARG A 97 -10.36 0.05 14.81
C ARG A 97 -8.90 0.39 14.57
N MET A 98 -8.57 1.67 14.38
CA MET A 98 -7.18 2.12 14.24
C MET A 98 -6.35 1.79 15.47
N TYR A 99 -6.90 1.97 16.68
CA TYR A 99 -6.25 1.53 17.91
C TYR A 99 -5.95 0.03 17.91
N THR A 100 -6.89 -0.82 17.50
CA THR A 100 -6.64 -2.28 17.40
C THR A 100 -5.58 -2.63 16.34
N VAL A 101 -5.49 -1.85 15.26
CA VAL A 101 -4.43 -2.04 14.25
C VAL A 101 -3.06 -1.72 14.86
N VAL A 102 -2.93 -0.57 15.53
CA VAL A 102 -1.62 -0.06 16.01
C VAL A 102 -1.19 -0.71 17.33
N HIS A 103 -2.10 -0.78 18.31
CA HIS A 103 -1.85 -1.22 19.69
C HIS A 103 -2.56 -2.52 20.07
N GLY A 104 -3.33 -3.13 19.16
CA GLY A 104 -3.91 -4.45 19.40
C GLY A 104 -2.86 -5.56 19.41
N PRO A 105 -3.29 -6.81 19.67
CA PRO A 105 -2.40 -7.96 19.70
C PRO A 105 -1.76 -8.17 18.33
N LYS A 106 -0.44 -8.28 18.32
CA LYS A 106 0.37 -8.59 17.14
C LYS A 106 0.98 -9.98 17.28
N TYR A 107 0.93 -10.75 16.21
CA TYR A 107 1.35 -12.14 16.20
C TYR A 107 2.72 -12.25 15.52
N SER A 108 3.66 -12.90 16.20
CA SER A 108 4.92 -13.32 15.58
C SER A 108 4.62 -14.37 14.53
N ILE A 109 5.07 -14.15 13.30
CA ILE A 109 4.85 -15.10 12.20
C ILE A 109 6.12 -15.31 11.38
N GLN A 110 6.21 -16.50 10.79
CA GLN A 110 7.09 -16.77 9.67
C GLN A 110 6.22 -17.02 8.44
N LEU A 111 6.65 -16.51 7.30
CA LEU A 111 5.96 -16.64 6.03
C LEU A 111 6.88 -17.19 4.95
N LEU A 112 6.29 -17.97 4.05
CA LEU A 112 6.92 -18.51 2.86
C LEU A 112 6.00 -18.21 1.68
N VAL A 113 6.54 -17.54 0.66
CA VAL A 113 5.78 -17.13 -0.53
C VAL A 113 6.35 -17.82 -1.74
N VAL A 114 5.49 -18.47 -2.53
CA VAL A 114 5.85 -19.15 -3.78
C VAL A 114 4.87 -18.82 -4.88
N THR A 115 5.22 -19.17 -6.12
CA THR A 115 4.41 -18.82 -7.29
C THR A 115 3.34 -19.85 -7.59
N THR A 116 3.59 -21.12 -7.26
CA THR A 116 2.71 -22.24 -7.59
C THR A 116 2.20 -22.98 -6.36
N LEU A 117 1.03 -23.61 -6.49
CA LEU A 117 0.49 -24.48 -5.46
C LEU A 117 1.41 -25.68 -5.19
N GLN A 118 2.05 -26.22 -6.23
CA GLN A 118 2.93 -27.37 -6.10
C GLN A 118 4.15 -27.07 -5.21
N GLU A 119 4.78 -25.90 -5.39
CA GLU A 119 5.86 -25.43 -4.54
C GLU A 119 5.40 -25.29 -3.08
N ALA A 120 4.20 -24.75 -2.87
CA ALA A 120 3.66 -24.56 -1.52
C ALA A 120 3.36 -25.91 -0.84
N THR A 121 2.77 -26.85 -1.56
CA THR A 121 2.50 -28.20 -1.03
C THR A 121 3.81 -28.91 -0.67
N ASN A 122 4.82 -28.84 -1.56
CA ASN A 122 6.15 -29.40 -1.28
C ASN A 122 6.80 -28.77 -0.05
N ALA A 123 6.77 -27.44 0.07
CA ALA A 123 7.30 -26.73 1.23
C ALA A 123 6.61 -27.19 2.53
N LYS A 124 5.27 -27.29 2.53
CA LYS A 124 4.51 -27.79 3.68
C LYS A 124 4.92 -29.21 4.05
N GLU A 125 5.02 -30.13 3.08
CA GLU A 125 5.41 -31.51 3.33
C GLU A 125 6.81 -31.62 3.94
N ARG A 126 7.79 -30.86 3.42
CA ARG A 126 9.15 -30.80 3.97
C ARG A 126 9.16 -30.37 5.43
N ILE A 127 8.41 -29.31 5.77
CA ILE A 127 8.32 -28.82 7.14
C ILE A 127 7.62 -29.84 8.04
N GLN A 128 6.55 -30.49 7.55
CA GLN A 128 5.86 -31.54 8.31
C GLN A 128 6.72 -32.79 8.52
N ASN A 129 7.67 -33.06 7.62
CA ASN A 129 8.65 -34.13 7.74
C ASN A 129 9.82 -33.78 8.69
N GLY A 130 9.82 -32.59 9.30
CA GLY A 130 10.76 -32.19 10.35
C GLY A 130 11.85 -31.21 9.90
N GLU A 131 11.83 -30.74 8.66
CA GLU A 131 12.73 -29.66 8.24
C GLU A 131 12.34 -28.33 8.90
N PHE A 132 13.34 -27.50 9.24
CA PHE A 132 13.07 -26.18 9.83
C PHE A 132 12.42 -25.26 8.80
N PHE A 133 11.36 -24.55 9.22
CA PHE A 133 10.66 -23.58 8.37
C PHE A 133 11.62 -22.56 7.75
N ALA A 134 12.55 -22.03 8.53
CA ALA A 134 13.56 -21.08 8.06
C ALA A 134 14.43 -21.61 6.92
N THR A 135 14.80 -22.89 6.95
CA THR A 135 15.58 -23.53 5.88
C THR A 135 14.76 -23.63 4.59
N VAL A 136 13.51 -24.10 4.69
CA VAL A 136 12.62 -24.23 3.53
C VAL A 136 12.26 -22.87 2.96
N ALA A 137 12.07 -21.85 3.80
CA ALA A 137 11.83 -20.47 3.38
C ALA A 137 13.04 -19.89 2.65
N LEU A 138 14.26 -20.10 3.13
CA LEU A 138 15.48 -19.63 2.48
C LEU A 138 15.66 -20.21 1.07
N GLU A 139 15.27 -21.47 0.88
CA GLU A 139 15.44 -22.18 -0.41
C GLU A 139 14.34 -21.89 -1.43
N LEU A 140 13.09 -21.78 -0.98
CA LEU A 140 11.92 -21.75 -1.87
C LEU A 140 11.20 -20.40 -1.91
N SER A 141 11.30 -19.59 -0.85
CA SER A 141 10.51 -18.36 -0.76
C SER A 141 11.05 -17.28 -1.69
N ILE A 142 10.16 -16.65 -2.45
CA ILE A 142 10.47 -15.49 -3.29
C ILE A 142 10.29 -14.15 -2.55
N ASP A 143 9.86 -14.19 -1.29
CA ASP A 143 9.70 -13.00 -0.46
C ASP A 143 11.05 -12.54 0.10
N PRO A 144 11.32 -11.23 0.23
CA PRO A 144 12.56 -10.72 0.82
C PRO A 144 12.85 -11.26 2.22
N SER A 145 11.84 -11.63 3.01
CA SER A 145 12.01 -12.25 4.34
C SER A 145 12.69 -13.62 4.31
N ALA A 146 12.80 -14.27 3.15
CA ALA A 146 13.46 -15.58 2.98
C ALA A 146 14.86 -15.62 3.60
N ILE A 147 15.64 -14.54 3.40
CA ILE A 147 17.01 -14.42 3.94
C ILE A 147 17.05 -14.37 5.48
N HIS A 148 15.93 -14.03 6.10
CA HIS A 148 15.71 -14.00 7.54
C HIS A 148 14.85 -15.20 8.00
N GLY A 149 14.82 -16.28 7.22
CA GLY A 149 14.06 -17.49 7.54
C GLY A 149 12.54 -17.31 7.45
N GLY A 150 12.07 -16.34 6.68
CA GLY A 150 10.65 -16.01 6.55
C GLY A 150 10.10 -15.15 7.70
N ILE A 151 10.94 -14.69 8.63
CA ILE A 151 10.50 -13.85 9.75
C ILE A 151 10.12 -12.46 9.22
N VAL A 152 8.95 -11.98 9.62
CA VAL A 152 8.50 -10.60 9.37
C VAL A 152 8.10 -9.90 10.67
N ASP A 153 7.89 -8.59 10.57
CA ASP A 153 7.38 -7.79 11.68
C ASP A 153 6.06 -8.37 12.20
N PRO A 154 5.84 -8.37 13.54
CA PRO A 154 4.62 -8.90 14.13
C PRO A 154 3.36 -8.27 13.54
N ILE A 155 2.41 -9.11 13.15
CA ILE A 155 1.25 -8.65 12.39
C ILE A 155 0.02 -8.46 13.27
N SER A 156 -0.75 -7.40 13.04
CA SER A 156 -2.08 -7.26 13.64
C SER A 156 -3.14 -7.89 12.74
N LEU A 157 -4.00 -8.75 13.29
CA LEU A 157 -5.13 -9.33 12.56
C LEU A 157 -6.19 -8.30 12.15
N ALA A 158 -6.12 -7.09 12.71
CA ALA A 158 -6.98 -5.98 12.32
C ALA A 158 -6.42 -5.18 11.13
N ASP A 159 -5.14 -5.36 10.78
CA ASP A 159 -4.46 -4.58 9.75
C ASP A 159 -4.90 -5.00 8.35
N PRO A 160 -5.59 -4.13 7.59
CA PRO A 160 -6.03 -4.45 6.23
C PRO A 160 -4.89 -4.54 5.21
N ALA A 161 -3.67 -4.12 5.55
CA ALA A 161 -2.51 -4.29 4.66
C ALA A 161 -2.20 -5.78 4.41
N TRP A 162 -2.56 -6.66 5.35
CA TRP A 162 -2.44 -8.10 5.19
C TRP A 162 -3.70 -8.69 4.54
N PRO A 163 -3.55 -9.54 3.49
CA PRO A 163 -4.66 -10.21 2.82
C PRO A 163 -5.59 -10.92 3.82
N ALA A 164 -6.91 -10.76 3.63
CA ALA A 164 -7.91 -11.37 4.51
C ALA A 164 -7.72 -12.89 4.71
N PRO A 165 -7.41 -13.69 3.67
CA PRO A 165 -7.16 -15.14 3.85
C PRO A 165 -6.01 -15.46 4.81
N ILE A 166 -4.96 -14.62 4.85
CA ILE A 166 -3.84 -14.79 5.78
C ILE A 166 -4.31 -14.50 7.22
N ARG A 167 -4.99 -13.38 7.43
CA ARG A 167 -5.49 -12.98 8.76
C ARG A 167 -6.49 -13.99 9.34
N GLU A 168 -7.37 -14.53 8.50
CA GLU A 168 -8.32 -15.58 8.88
C GLU A 168 -7.67 -16.94 9.16
N THR A 169 -6.52 -17.22 8.55
CA THR A 169 -5.79 -18.45 8.82
C THR A 169 -5.03 -18.34 10.14
N LEU A 170 -4.34 -17.21 10.35
CA LEU A 170 -3.58 -16.95 11.58
C LEU A 170 -4.45 -16.86 12.82
N SER A 171 -5.70 -16.40 12.72
CA SER A 171 -6.63 -16.38 13.86
C SER A 171 -7.02 -17.78 14.38
N ARG A 172 -6.79 -18.83 13.59
CA ARG A 172 -7.16 -20.23 13.90
C ARG A 172 -5.94 -21.14 14.09
N LEU A 173 -4.78 -20.71 13.61
CA LEU A 173 -3.55 -21.50 13.60
C LEU A 173 -3.03 -21.72 15.02
N GLN A 174 -2.69 -22.96 15.36
CA GLN A 174 -2.07 -23.28 16.65
C GLN A 174 -0.57 -22.94 16.64
N PRO A 175 0.04 -22.71 17.82
CA PRO A 175 1.48 -22.53 17.92
C PRO A 175 2.25 -23.69 17.29
N ASN A 176 3.24 -23.36 16.45
CA ASN A 176 4.08 -24.25 15.65
C ASN A 176 3.32 -25.10 14.61
N GLU A 177 2.04 -24.82 14.38
CA GLU A 177 1.31 -25.41 13.26
C GLU A 177 1.70 -24.70 11.96
N VAL A 178 1.81 -25.46 10.88
CA VAL A 178 2.05 -24.95 9.53
C VAL A 178 0.72 -24.89 8.81
N SER A 179 0.37 -23.71 8.27
CA SER A 179 -0.89 -23.53 7.56
C SER A 179 -0.97 -24.40 6.29
N VAL A 180 -2.19 -24.62 5.81
CA VAL A 180 -2.40 -25.01 4.42
C VAL A 180 -1.94 -23.90 3.47
N PRO A 181 -1.60 -24.20 2.20
CA PRO A 181 -1.30 -23.17 1.20
C PRO A 181 -2.47 -22.18 1.02
N ILE A 182 -2.18 -20.90 1.23
CA ILE A 182 -3.14 -19.79 1.14
C ILE A 182 -2.93 -19.07 -0.18
N PHE A 183 -3.96 -19.00 -1.03
CA PHE A 183 -3.90 -18.21 -2.25
C PHE A 183 -4.23 -16.75 -2.00
N THR A 184 -3.34 -15.83 -2.38
CA THR A 184 -3.52 -14.37 -2.21
C THR A 184 -3.87 -13.64 -3.50
N GLY A 185 -4.23 -14.37 -4.55
CA GLY A 185 -4.64 -13.84 -5.86
C GLY A 185 -3.60 -14.00 -6.96
N ASN A 186 -2.31 -13.90 -6.63
CA ASN A 186 -1.20 -14.07 -7.57
C ASN A 186 -0.04 -14.93 -7.02
N ARG A 187 -0.11 -15.31 -5.75
CA ARG A 187 0.92 -16.07 -5.01
C ARG A 187 0.27 -17.06 -4.07
N TRP A 188 1.05 -18.04 -3.67
CA TRP A 188 0.72 -18.99 -2.62
C TRP A 188 1.59 -18.73 -1.40
N VAL A 189 0.96 -18.71 -0.23
CA VAL A 189 1.62 -18.36 1.03
C VAL A 189 1.39 -19.48 2.04
N ILE A 190 2.45 -19.84 2.76
CA ILE A 190 2.38 -20.68 3.95
C ILE A 190 2.82 -19.83 5.13
N VAL A 191 2.11 -19.96 6.24
CA VAL A 191 2.44 -19.25 7.47
C VAL A 191 2.54 -20.22 8.64
N THR A 192 3.39 -19.86 9.60
CA THR A 192 3.44 -20.47 10.91
C THR A 192 3.62 -19.39 11.98
N THR A 193 3.24 -19.69 13.21
CA THR A 193 3.40 -18.80 14.37
C THR A 193 3.96 -19.60 15.53
N ASP A 194 4.82 -19.00 16.34
CA ASP A 194 5.29 -19.60 17.60
C ASP A 194 4.27 -19.42 18.75
N GLY A 195 3.15 -18.72 18.49
CA GLY A 195 2.15 -18.35 19.50
C GLY A 195 2.49 -17.11 20.31
N THR A 196 3.62 -16.45 20.04
CA THR A 196 4.02 -15.21 20.72
C THR A 196 3.10 -14.07 20.28
N ILE A 197 2.44 -13.46 21.27
CA ILE A 197 1.57 -12.30 21.10
C ILE A 197 2.25 -11.08 21.73
N PHE A 198 2.54 -10.08 20.90
CA PHE A 198 3.02 -8.78 21.34
C PHE A 198 1.83 -7.85 21.50
N GLN A 199 1.64 -7.29 22.70
CA GLN A 199 0.61 -6.30 22.96
C GLN A 199 1.23 -5.08 23.64
N PRO A 200 1.30 -3.93 22.94
CA PRO A 200 1.74 -2.68 23.55
C PRO A 200 0.85 -2.31 24.74
N SER A 201 1.44 -1.80 25.82
CA SER A 201 0.72 -1.45 27.06
C SER A 201 0.04 -0.08 27.04
N VAL A 202 -0.15 0.52 25.86
CA VAL A 202 -0.72 1.87 25.73
C VAL A 202 -2.24 1.80 25.81
N SER A 203 -2.85 2.55 26.73
CA SER A 203 -4.30 2.54 26.88
C SER A 203 -5.00 3.24 25.72
N TYR A 204 -6.26 2.87 25.45
CA TYR A 204 -7.07 3.55 24.42
C TYR A 204 -7.24 5.05 24.71
N SER A 205 -7.42 5.44 25.97
CA SER A 205 -7.56 6.83 26.38
C SER A 205 -6.33 7.68 26.05
N GLU A 206 -5.13 7.13 26.26
CA GLU A 206 -3.86 7.83 25.96
C GLU A 206 -3.64 7.92 24.45
N ALA A 207 -3.94 6.85 23.71
CA ALA A 207 -3.72 6.79 22.27
C ALA A 207 -4.84 7.49 21.45
N LYS A 208 -5.99 7.82 22.04
CA LYS A 208 -7.20 8.25 21.29
C LYS A 208 -6.95 9.39 20.31
N VAL A 209 -6.18 10.41 20.72
CA VAL A 209 -5.90 11.59 19.88
C VAL A 209 -5.08 11.19 18.66
N GLU A 210 -4.00 10.43 18.87
CA GLU A 210 -3.14 9.97 17.79
C GLU A 210 -3.85 8.97 16.87
N MET A 211 -4.62 8.04 17.45
CA MET A 211 -5.42 7.09 16.66
C MET A 211 -6.48 7.79 15.83
N ARG A 212 -7.08 8.87 16.33
CA ARG A 212 -8.00 9.70 15.54
C ARG A 212 -7.30 10.34 14.35
N ARG A 213 -6.09 10.88 14.56
CA ARG A 213 -5.27 11.48 13.49
C ARG A 213 -4.92 10.44 12.42
N LEU A 214 -4.40 9.28 12.82
CA LEU A 214 -4.04 8.21 11.90
C LEU A 214 -5.26 7.62 11.17
N ALA A 215 -6.38 7.46 11.86
CA ALA A 215 -7.62 6.98 11.26
C ALA A 215 -8.15 7.96 10.21
N LEU A 216 -8.13 9.26 10.50
CA LEU A 216 -8.50 10.30 9.54
C LEU A 216 -7.60 10.24 8.29
N LEU A 217 -6.28 10.25 8.47
CA LEU A 217 -5.33 10.17 7.36
C LEU A 217 -5.48 8.90 6.52
N SER A 218 -5.78 7.77 7.16
CA SER A 218 -6.09 6.51 6.48
C SER A 218 -7.36 6.63 5.63
N GLN A 219 -8.43 7.17 6.21
CA GLN A 219 -9.71 7.32 5.50
C GLN A 219 -9.62 8.33 4.35
N GLU A 220 -8.89 9.44 4.54
CA GLU A 220 -8.60 10.41 3.48
C GLU A 220 -7.87 9.74 2.32
N ARG A 221 -6.78 9.02 2.58
CA ARG A 221 -6.03 8.30 1.53
C ARG A 221 -6.88 7.28 0.80
N PHE A 222 -7.74 6.56 1.50
CA PHE A 222 -8.66 5.60 0.89
C PHE A 222 -9.64 6.31 -0.07
N LYS A 223 -10.30 7.38 0.38
CA LYS A 223 -11.23 8.16 -0.46
C LYS A 223 -10.51 8.85 -1.62
N MET A 224 -9.31 9.37 -1.41
CA MET A 224 -8.46 9.94 -2.46
C MET A 224 -8.17 8.90 -3.55
N ALA A 225 -7.80 7.68 -3.17
CA ALA A 225 -7.55 6.59 -4.12
C ALA A 225 -8.82 6.21 -4.90
N GLN A 226 -9.98 6.16 -4.25
CA GLN A 226 -11.26 5.91 -4.92
C GLN A 226 -11.59 7.00 -5.95
N ILE A 227 -11.41 8.28 -5.60
CA ILE A 227 -11.62 9.39 -6.52
C ILE A 227 -10.62 9.31 -7.68
N ALA A 228 -9.33 9.07 -7.42
CA ALA A 228 -8.32 8.97 -8.45
C ALA A 228 -8.64 7.84 -9.45
N ASN A 229 -9.01 6.65 -8.96
CA ASN A 229 -9.39 5.51 -9.79
C ASN A 229 -10.64 5.83 -10.63
N SER A 230 -11.68 6.38 -10.00
CA SER A 230 -12.91 6.79 -10.70
C SER A 230 -12.64 7.84 -11.78
N LEU A 231 -11.76 8.82 -11.52
CA LEU A 231 -11.38 9.83 -12.51
C LEU A 231 -10.59 9.21 -13.66
N LEU A 232 -9.66 8.29 -13.38
CA LEU A 232 -8.87 7.61 -14.40
C LEU A 232 -9.70 6.66 -15.28
N GLU A 233 -10.73 6.02 -14.71
CA GLU A 233 -11.65 5.14 -15.44
C GLU A 233 -12.58 5.91 -16.36
N ASN A 234 -13.10 7.07 -15.90
CA ASN A 234 -14.04 7.89 -16.66
C ASN A 234 -13.37 8.96 -17.53
N ALA A 235 -12.04 9.06 -17.52
CA ALA A 235 -11.33 10.04 -18.32
C ALA A 235 -11.33 9.68 -19.80
N GLU A 236 -12.12 10.41 -20.59
CA GLU A 236 -12.08 10.35 -22.05
C GLU A 236 -10.86 11.15 -22.56
N VAL A 237 -9.78 10.44 -22.91
CA VAL A 237 -8.55 11.07 -23.41
C VAL A 237 -8.12 10.46 -24.73
N LYS A 238 -7.94 11.33 -25.73
CA LYS A 238 -7.37 10.97 -27.02
C LYS A 238 -5.86 11.18 -26.99
N ILE A 239 -5.10 10.09 -27.01
CA ILE A 239 -3.63 10.11 -27.10
C ILE A 239 -3.28 10.15 -28.59
N PHE A 240 -2.55 11.16 -29.05
CA PHE A 240 -2.14 11.28 -30.46
C PHE A 240 -0.80 10.61 -30.78
N ASP A 241 0.06 10.44 -29.77
CA ASP A 241 1.36 9.80 -29.94
C ASP A 241 1.21 8.28 -30.07
N LYS A 242 1.69 7.72 -31.20
CA LYS A 242 1.54 6.29 -31.52
C LYS A 242 2.33 5.37 -30.59
N GLN A 243 3.45 5.83 -30.01
CA GLN A 243 4.23 5.02 -29.07
C GLN A 243 3.52 4.96 -27.70
N LEU A 244 2.95 6.08 -27.26
CA LEU A 244 2.14 6.14 -26.04
C LEU A 244 0.81 5.38 -26.17
N GLN A 245 0.18 5.39 -27.36
CA GLN A 245 -1.03 4.61 -27.64
C GLN A 245 -0.82 3.10 -27.41
N ARG A 246 0.36 2.56 -27.74
CA ARG A 246 0.67 1.12 -27.57
C ARG A 246 0.74 0.69 -26.11
N LEU A 247 1.05 1.61 -25.19
CA LEU A 247 1.14 1.32 -23.76
C LEU A 247 -0.24 1.23 -23.08
N ARG A 248 -1.32 1.71 -23.73
CA ARG A 248 -2.72 1.61 -23.25
C ARG A 248 -3.66 1.03 -24.33
N PRO A 249 -3.60 -0.29 -24.61
CA PRO A 249 -4.42 -0.90 -25.66
C PRO A 249 -5.93 -0.94 -25.35
N ASN A 250 -6.36 -0.84 -24.09
CA ASN A 250 -7.74 -1.16 -23.66
C ASN A 250 -8.63 0.02 -23.21
N ARG A 251 -8.25 1.29 -23.45
CA ARG A 251 -9.10 2.46 -23.07
C ARG A 251 -9.29 3.48 -24.19
N GLN A 252 -9.03 3.08 -25.44
CA GLN A 252 -9.40 3.89 -26.61
C GLN A 252 -10.81 3.49 -27.04
N THR A 253 -11.83 4.18 -26.55
CA THR A 253 -13.11 4.22 -27.29
C THR A 253 -12.99 5.22 -28.44
N PRO A 254 -13.67 4.93 -29.58
CA PRO A 254 -13.50 5.63 -30.86
C PRO A 254 -13.80 7.13 -30.82
#